data_AF-A0A1C4X8S3-F1
#
_entry.id   AF-A0A1C4X8S3-F1
#
_cell.length_a   1.000
_cell.length_b   1.000
_cell.length_c   1.000
_cell.angle_alpha   90.00
_cell.angle_beta   90.00
_cell.angle_gamma   90.00
#
_symmetry.space_group_name_H-M   'P 1'
#
loop_
_entity.id
_entity.type
_entity.pdbx_description
1 polymer ?
#
loop_
_entity_poly.entity_id
_entity_poly.type
_entity_poly.pdbx_seq_one_letter_code
_entity_poly.pdbx_strand_id
1 'polypeptide(L)'
;MVRMVRAELSKLLGLPTAWVGLVLGTLTAPVIVLLNAPYTRRAIAAGTLTDTADLGLRDLGIGLIGPMILGVIVVSSEYTSTGQQAPGARQLTTTLTAVPDRRRLLAAKTTALVLVVAAQAVVASAATLTLTQVLHGEHAPTPAPARVAAAILYWTLTALLAYAITLITRNGIVPLTLLIINSSVVSVSYLLTKVTDLAAYLPDIVGAQMFIRGADFPVEIAPLTAGLVMTAWVVALLAVGAVLFHRRDA
;
A
#
# COMPACT_ATOMS: atom_id res chain seq x y z
N MET A 1 5.99 20.57 14.51
CA MET A 1 5.45 19.43 13.73
C MET A 1 5.31 19.76 12.24
N VAL A 2 4.52 20.78 11.86
CA VAL A 2 4.26 21.13 10.44
C VAL A 2 5.52 21.31 9.58
N ARG A 3 6.52 22.07 10.06
CA ARG A 3 7.80 22.25 9.34
C ARG A 3 8.53 20.93 9.07
N MET A 4 8.45 19.98 10.01
CA MET A 4 9.11 18.68 9.90
C MET A 4 8.39 17.79 8.88
N VAL A 5 7.05 17.76 8.91
CA VAL A 5 6.24 17.07 7.90
C VAL A 5 6.52 17.63 6.51
N ARG A 6 6.59 18.97 6.36
CA ARG A 6 6.93 19.61 5.07
C ARG A 6 8.33 19.20 4.58
N ALA A 7 9.31 19.14 5.46
CA ALA A 7 10.66 18.69 5.12
C ALA A 7 10.68 17.22 4.64
N GLU A 8 9.97 16.33 5.35
CA GLU A 8 9.84 14.93 4.97
C GLU A 8 9.07 14.73 3.65
N LEU A 9 8.04 15.55 3.40
CA LEU A 9 7.33 15.56 2.11
C LEU A 9 8.26 15.98 0.97
N SER A 10 9.00 17.08 1.13
CA SER A 10 9.96 17.53 0.12
C SER A 10 11.08 16.52 -0.10
N LYS A 11 11.52 15.84 0.96
CA LYS A 11 12.50 14.76 0.86
C LYS A 11 11.95 13.59 0.05
N LEU A 12 10.76 13.08 0.42
CA LEU A 12 10.15 11.94 -0.27
C LEU A 12 9.92 12.25 -1.76
N LEU A 13 9.35 13.41 -2.08
CA LEU A 13 9.09 13.83 -3.46
C LEU A 13 10.36 14.21 -4.24
N GLY A 14 11.49 14.41 -3.56
CA GLY A 14 12.79 14.65 -4.19
C GLY A 14 13.54 13.38 -4.59
N LEU A 15 13.11 12.19 -4.13
CA LEU A 15 13.78 10.93 -4.43
C LEU A 15 13.32 10.36 -5.79
N PRO A 16 14.23 10.04 -6.74
CA PRO A 16 13.86 9.45 -8.02
C PRO A 16 13.11 8.12 -7.88
N THR A 17 13.47 7.32 -6.87
CA THR A 17 12.81 6.04 -6.58
C THR A 17 11.39 6.22 -6.05
N ALA A 18 11.09 7.33 -5.37
CA ALA A 18 9.72 7.62 -4.94
C ALA A 18 8.81 7.91 -6.14
N TRP A 19 9.33 8.54 -7.18
CA TRP A 19 8.59 8.75 -8.44
C TRP A 19 8.25 7.43 -9.14
N VAL A 20 9.13 6.42 -9.06
CA VAL A 20 8.79 5.08 -9.56
C VAL A 20 7.59 4.50 -8.81
N GLY A 21 7.59 4.60 -7.47
CA GLY A 21 6.44 4.18 -6.65
C GLY A 21 5.15 4.94 -6.99
N LEU A 22 5.24 6.26 -7.17
CA LEU A 22 4.12 7.12 -7.56
C LEU A 22 3.55 6.75 -8.92
N VAL A 23 4.41 6.59 -9.92
CA VAL A 23 4.00 6.28 -11.29
C VAL A 23 3.38 4.89 -11.36
N LEU A 24 4.03 3.88 -10.78
CA LEU A 24 3.49 2.52 -10.75
C LEU A 24 2.17 2.48 -9.98
N GLY A 25 2.11 3.04 -8.78
CA GLY A 25 0.89 3.08 -7.98
C GLY A 25 -0.26 3.79 -8.69
N THR A 26 0.01 4.88 -9.41
CA THR A 26 -1.05 5.67 -10.06
C THR A 26 -1.51 5.07 -11.38
N LEU A 27 -0.60 4.51 -12.19
CA LEU A 27 -0.90 4.07 -13.55
C LEU A 27 -1.27 2.60 -13.67
N THR A 28 -0.79 1.74 -12.78
CA THR A 28 -0.97 0.28 -12.92
C THR A 28 -2.45 -0.11 -12.99
N ALA A 29 -3.29 0.35 -12.05
CA ALA A 29 -4.71 -0.02 -12.03
C ALA A 29 -5.49 0.51 -13.26
N PRO A 30 -5.39 1.80 -13.67
CA PRO A 30 -6.03 2.28 -14.90
C PRO A 30 -5.55 1.55 -16.16
N VAL A 31 -4.25 1.27 -16.29
CA VAL A 31 -3.72 0.53 -17.44
C VAL A 31 -4.30 -0.88 -17.51
N ILE A 32 -4.42 -1.57 -16.37
CA ILE A 32 -5.03 -2.91 -16.31
C ILE A 32 -6.49 -2.88 -16.72
N VAL A 33 -7.26 -1.89 -16.28
CA VAL A 33 -8.65 -1.70 -16.73
C VAL A 33 -8.71 -1.55 -18.26
N LEU A 34 -7.81 -0.77 -18.86
CA LEU A 34 -7.76 -0.59 -20.31
C LEU A 34 -7.44 -1.90 -21.05
N LEU A 35 -6.45 -2.65 -20.54
CA LEU A 35 -6.02 -3.91 -21.12
C LEU A 35 -7.09 -5.01 -21.00
N ASN A 36 -7.81 -5.05 -19.88
CA ASN A 36 -8.82 -6.07 -19.60
C ASN A 36 -10.19 -5.76 -20.22
N ALA A 37 -10.49 -4.50 -20.58
CA ALA A 37 -11.78 -4.09 -21.14
C ALA A 37 -12.33 -5.00 -22.26
N PRO A 38 -11.56 -5.39 -23.31
CA PRO A 38 -12.09 -6.28 -24.35
C PRO A 38 -12.42 -7.68 -23.82
N TYR A 39 -11.67 -8.18 -22.85
CA TYR A 39 -11.95 -9.47 -22.21
C TYR A 39 -13.21 -9.38 -21.34
N THR A 40 -13.29 -8.36 -20.47
CA THR A 40 -14.42 -8.13 -19.58
C THR A 40 -15.73 -7.98 -20.37
N ARG A 41 -15.74 -7.19 -21.45
CA ARG A 41 -16.92 -7.02 -22.31
C ARG A 41 -17.39 -8.34 -22.93
N ARG A 42 -16.48 -9.19 -23.38
CA ARG A 42 -16.82 -10.52 -23.92
C ARG A 42 -17.38 -11.44 -22.83
N ALA A 43 -16.79 -11.42 -21.63
CA ALA A 43 -17.25 -12.22 -20.50
C ALA A 43 -18.66 -11.82 -20.04
N ILE A 44 -18.96 -10.52 -20.05
CA ILE A 44 -20.30 -9.99 -19.77
C ILE A 44 -21.29 -10.44 -20.87
N ALA A 45 -20.93 -10.25 -22.15
CA ALA A 45 -21.80 -10.63 -23.27
C ALA A 45 -22.06 -12.15 -23.34
N ALA A 46 -21.09 -12.96 -22.93
CA ALA A 46 -21.24 -14.41 -22.82
C ALA A 46 -21.98 -14.86 -21.55
N GLY A 47 -22.35 -13.95 -20.65
CA GLY A 47 -23.00 -14.26 -19.37
C GLY A 47 -22.10 -14.98 -18.36
N THR A 48 -20.79 -15.04 -18.60
CA THR A 48 -19.84 -15.70 -17.69
C THR A 48 -19.40 -14.80 -16.54
N LEU A 49 -19.47 -13.48 -16.73
CA LEU A 49 -19.27 -12.50 -15.66
C LEU A 49 -20.61 -11.82 -15.35
N THR A 50 -21.27 -12.31 -14.30
CA THR A 50 -22.61 -11.84 -13.90
C THR A 50 -22.57 -10.77 -12.81
N ASP A 51 -21.56 -10.79 -11.93
CA ASP A 51 -21.36 -9.77 -10.91
C ASP A 51 -20.26 -8.78 -11.34
N THR A 52 -20.67 -7.54 -11.59
CA THR A 52 -19.78 -6.43 -11.95
C THR A 52 -19.56 -5.45 -10.80
N ALA A 53 -20.06 -5.75 -9.59
CA ALA A 53 -20.01 -4.86 -8.43
C ALA A 53 -18.58 -4.46 -8.04
N ASP A 54 -17.59 -5.28 -8.39
CA ASP A 54 -16.19 -5.11 -8.04
C ASP A 54 -15.30 -4.59 -9.20
N LEU A 55 -15.86 -4.36 -10.39
CA LEU A 55 -15.08 -3.86 -11.53
C LEU A 55 -14.39 -2.54 -11.19
N GLY A 56 -13.13 -2.39 -11.60
CA GLY A 56 -12.30 -1.24 -11.26
C GLY A 56 -11.75 -1.28 -9.84
N LEU A 57 -12.54 -1.72 -8.84
CA LEU A 57 -12.04 -1.90 -7.48
C LEU A 57 -11.02 -3.05 -7.39
N ARG A 58 -11.27 -4.18 -8.06
CA ARG A 58 -10.30 -5.30 -8.11
C ARG A 58 -8.96 -4.87 -8.72
N ASP A 59 -9.00 -4.02 -9.74
CA ASP A 59 -7.79 -3.55 -10.42
C ASP A 59 -6.92 -2.68 -9.50
N LEU A 60 -7.51 -2.00 -8.51
CA LEU A 60 -6.77 -1.29 -7.46
C LEU A 60 -5.94 -2.23 -6.56
N GLY A 61 -6.27 -3.52 -6.48
CA GLY A 61 -5.46 -4.50 -5.75
C GLY A 61 -4.06 -4.66 -6.35
N ILE A 62 -3.92 -4.52 -7.67
CA ILE A 62 -2.63 -4.67 -8.37
C ILE A 62 -1.80 -3.37 -8.26
N GLY A 63 -2.47 -2.22 -8.13
CA GLY A 63 -1.83 -0.92 -7.90
C GLY A 63 -1.08 -0.79 -6.56
N LEU A 64 -1.25 -1.73 -5.63
CA LEU A 64 -0.63 -1.72 -4.30
C LEU A 64 0.91 -1.74 -4.33
N ILE A 65 1.52 -2.13 -5.45
CA ILE A 65 2.98 -2.11 -5.62
C ILE A 65 3.55 -0.71 -5.37
N GLY A 66 2.87 0.35 -5.84
CA GLY A 66 3.32 1.74 -5.63
C GLY A 66 3.37 2.16 -4.15
N PRO A 67 2.25 2.05 -3.40
CA PRO A 67 2.23 2.25 -1.95
C PRO A 67 3.29 1.45 -1.19
N MET A 68 3.53 0.18 -1.55
CA MET A 68 4.57 -0.65 -0.94
C MET A 68 5.96 -0.08 -1.16
N ILE A 69 6.28 0.33 -2.39
CA ILE A 69 7.55 0.98 -2.75
C ILE A 69 7.75 2.27 -1.94
N LEU A 70 6.72 3.12 -1.86
CA LEU A 70 6.78 4.36 -1.08
C LEU A 70 7.02 4.08 0.41
N GLY A 71 6.31 3.11 0.98
CA GLY A 71 6.48 2.71 2.38
C GLY A 71 7.92 2.28 2.70
N VAL A 72 8.54 1.50 1.80
CA VAL A 72 9.92 1.05 1.95
C VAL A 72 10.92 2.20 1.81
N ILE A 73 10.76 3.06 0.79
CA ILE A 73 11.72 4.13 0.49
C ILE A 73 11.84 5.16 1.61
N VAL A 74 10.73 5.46 2.31
CA VAL A 74 10.74 6.41 3.43
C VAL A 74 11.73 5.99 4.54
N VAL A 75 11.94 4.68 4.71
CA VAL A 75 12.91 4.14 5.69
C VAL A 75 14.25 3.86 5.02
N SER A 76 14.27 3.19 3.87
CA SER A 76 15.51 2.74 3.26
C SER A 76 16.41 3.90 2.81
N SER A 77 15.83 5.04 2.44
CA SER A 77 16.59 6.26 2.11
C SER A 77 17.44 6.79 3.28
N GLU A 78 17.07 6.51 4.54
CA GLU A 78 17.88 6.89 5.70
C GLU A 78 19.17 6.07 5.83
N TYR A 79 19.17 4.85 5.28
CA TYR A 79 20.26 3.90 5.38
C TYR A 79 21.17 3.90 4.15
N THR A 80 20.84 4.70 3.13
CA THR A 80 21.69 4.90 1.95
C THR A 80 22.86 5.83 2.28
N SER A 81 24.05 5.48 1.78
CA SER A 81 25.28 6.28 1.92
C SER A 81 25.11 7.68 1.33
N THR A 82 25.59 8.71 2.03
CA THR A 82 25.54 10.10 1.57
C THR A 82 26.60 10.35 0.49
N GLY A 83 26.35 9.89 -0.74
CA GLY A 83 27.17 10.19 -1.92
C GLY A 83 28.58 9.57 -1.96
N GLN A 84 29.26 9.72 -3.11
CA GLN A 84 30.63 9.23 -3.33
C GLN A 84 31.69 9.98 -2.50
N GLN A 85 31.36 11.14 -1.92
CA GLN A 85 32.29 11.99 -1.20
C GLN A 85 32.41 11.66 0.31
N ALA A 86 31.52 10.82 0.85
CA ALA A 86 31.59 10.36 2.25
C ALA A 86 31.05 8.93 2.41
N PRO A 87 31.78 7.91 1.90
CA PRO A 87 31.40 6.51 2.07
C PRO A 87 31.45 6.16 3.56
N GLY A 88 30.28 6.09 4.20
CA GLY A 88 30.13 5.81 5.64
C GLY A 88 29.24 6.78 6.40
N ALA A 89 29.01 8.00 5.90
CA ALA A 89 28.03 8.91 6.47
C ALA A 89 26.62 8.45 6.06
N ARG A 90 25.84 7.95 7.02
CA ARG A 90 24.42 7.59 6.81
C ARG A 90 23.58 8.86 6.88
N GLN A 91 22.60 9.03 5.99
CA GLN A 91 21.68 10.17 6.04
C GLN A 91 20.95 10.27 7.40
N LEU A 92 20.82 9.15 8.09
CA LEU A 92 20.31 9.06 9.46
C LEU A 92 21.13 9.86 10.49
N THR A 93 22.47 9.91 10.40
CA THR A 93 23.29 10.64 11.40
C THR A 93 23.11 12.15 11.25
N THR A 94 23.09 12.67 10.03
CA THR A 94 22.80 14.08 9.73
C THR A 94 21.37 14.49 10.14
N THR A 95 20.41 13.58 10.00
CA THR A 95 19.02 13.86 10.40
C THR A 95 18.89 13.92 11.92
N LEU A 96 19.57 13.02 12.65
CA LEU A 96 19.55 12.98 14.11
C LEU A 96 20.36 14.11 14.77
N THR A 97 21.38 14.64 14.11
CA THR A 97 22.07 15.85 14.60
C THR A 97 21.21 17.10 14.46
N ALA A 98 20.34 17.17 13.44
CA ALA A 98 19.41 18.28 13.23
C ALA A 98 18.10 18.15 14.03
N VAL A 99 17.64 16.92 14.29
CA VAL A 99 16.41 16.62 15.04
C VAL A 99 16.68 15.50 16.06
N PRO A 100 17.06 15.85 17.31
CA PRO A 100 17.40 14.85 18.33
C PRO A 100 16.19 14.05 18.81
N ASP A 101 14.96 14.54 18.63
CA ASP A 101 13.73 13.83 19.03
C ASP A 101 13.30 12.80 17.97
N ARG A 102 13.79 11.57 18.15
CA ARG A 102 13.51 10.40 17.33
C ARG A 102 12.02 10.11 17.15
N ARG A 103 11.17 10.43 18.14
CA ARG A 103 9.72 10.17 18.08
C ARG A 103 9.02 11.15 17.16
N ARG A 104 9.38 12.43 17.26
CA ARG A 104 8.84 13.48 16.37
C ARG A 104 9.22 13.24 14.91
N LEU A 105 10.46 12.77 14.67
CA LEU A 105 10.91 12.40 13.33
C LEU A 105 10.09 11.24 12.76
N LEU A 106 9.91 10.16 13.53
CA LEU A 106 9.14 8.99 13.08
C LEU A 106 7.68 9.37 12.79
N ALA A 107 7.08 10.20 13.65
CA ALA A 107 5.73 10.71 13.44
C ALA A 107 5.65 11.57 12.17
N ALA A 108 6.61 12.46 11.93
CA ALA A 108 6.62 13.31 10.73
C ALA A 108 6.74 12.49 9.44
N LYS A 109 7.59 11.45 9.44
CA LYS A 109 7.72 10.50 8.32
C LYS A 109 6.43 9.74 8.05
N THR A 110 5.82 9.25 9.12
CA THR A 110 4.54 8.53 9.05
C THR A 110 3.46 9.44 8.46
N THR A 111 3.34 10.69 8.94
CA THR A 111 2.41 11.67 8.39
C THR A 111 2.70 11.97 6.92
N ALA A 112 3.96 12.20 6.55
CA ALA A 112 4.32 12.50 5.16
C ALA A 112 3.98 11.33 4.21
N LEU A 113 4.28 10.10 4.61
CA LEU A 113 3.93 8.89 3.85
C LEU A 113 2.42 8.77 3.68
N VAL A 114 1.64 8.91 4.76
CA VAL A 114 0.17 8.84 4.73
C VAL A 114 -0.39 9.87 3.76
N LEU A 115 0.08 11.13 3.80
CA LEU A 115 -0.41 12.18 2.91
C LEU A 115 -0.13 11.86 1.44
N VAL A 116 1.08 11.42 1.10
CA VAL A 116 1.46 11.09 -0.28
C VAL A 116 0.69 9.88 -0.80
N VAL A 117 0.60 8.81 -0.01
CA VAL A 117 -0.08 7.58 -0.42
C VAL A 117 -1.60 7.78 -0.49
N ALA A 118 -2.20 8.53 0.44
CA ALA A 118 -3.61 8.85 0.37
C ALA A 118 -3.94 9.68 -0.88
N ALA A 119 -3.12 10.69 -1.20
CA ALA A 119 -3.29 11.47 -2.44
C ALA A 119 -3.14 10.58 -3.69
N GLN A 120 -2.12 9.72 -3.72
CA GLN A 120 -1.92 8.76 -4.81
C GLN A 120 -3.12 7.81 -4.96
N ALA A 121 -3.62 7.26 -3.86
CA ALA A 121 -4.75 6.34 -3.87
C ALA A 121 -6.05 7.03 -4.33
N VAL A 122 -6.27 8.29 -3.96
CA VAL A 122 -7.39 9.09 -4.46
C VAL A 122 -7.30 9.26 -5.98
N VAL A 123 -6.13 9.66 -6.50
CA VAL A 123 -5.93 9.84 -7.95
C VAL A 123 -6.07 8.51 -8.70
N ALA A 124 -5.44 7.44 -8.22
CA ALA A 124 -5.53 6.11 -8.81
C ALA A 124 -6.98 5.59 -8.82
N SER A 125 -7.70 5.74 -7.70
CA SER A 125 -9.11 5.34 -7.60
C SER A 125 -9.99 6.13 -8.55
N ALA A 126 -9.84 7.46 -8.59
CA ALA A 126 -10.61 8.32 -9.48
C ALA A 126 -10.36 7.95 -10.95
N ALA A 127 -9.10 7.79 -11.37
CA ALA A 127 -8.75 7.41 -12.73
C ALA A 127 -9.30 6.02 -13.10
N THR A 128 -9.11 5.03 -12.23
CA THR A 128 -9.53 3.64 -12.47
C THR A 128 -11.05 3.51 -12.57
N LEU A 129 -11.79 4.14 -11.65
CA LEU A 129 -13.26 4.08 -11.63
C LEU A 129 -13.87 4.88 -12.78
N THR A 130 -13.31 6.04 -13.12
CA THR A 130 -13.75 6.82 -14.29
C THR A 130 -13.54 6.03 -15.57
N LEU A 131 -12.38 5.40 -15.73
CA LEU A 131 -12.09 4.59 -16.91
C LEU A 131 -13.00 3.34 -16.97
N THR A 132 -13.29 2.73 -15.82
CA THR A 132 -14.24 1.62 -15.71
C THR A 132 -15.63 2.05 -16.19
N GLN A 133 -16.11 3.23 -15.76
CA GLN A 133 -17.38 3.83 -16.19
C GLN A 133 -17.40 4.07 -17.70
N VAL A 134 -16.35 4.68 -18.25
CA VAL A 134 -16.25 4.99 -19.69
C VAL A 134 -16.22 3.72 -20.54
N LEU A 135 -15.53 2.67 -20.08
CA LEU A 135 -15.33 1.46 -20.86
C LEU A 135 -16.48 0.44 -20.71
N HIS A 136 -17.22 0.43 -19.61
CA HIS A 136 -18.25 -0.59 -19.36
C HIS A 136 -19.68 -0.03 -19.32
N GLY A 137 -19.84 1.30 -19.27
CA GLY A 137 -21.14 1.97 -19.39
C GLY A 137 -22.13 1.48 -18.33
N GLU A 138 -23.26 0.94 -18.78
CA GLU A 138 -24.32 0.39 -17.92
C GLU A 138 -23.88 -0.80 -17.04
N HIS A 139 -22.80 -1.49 -17.41
CA HIS A 139 -22.25 -2.59 -16.63
C HIS A 139 -21.28 -2.13 -15.54
N ALA A 140 -20.93 -0.84 -15.52
CA ALA A 140 -20.06 -0.30 -14.49
C ALA A 140 -20.79 -0.27 -13.13
N PRO A 141 -20.09 -0.63 -12.04
CA PRO A 141 -20.70 -0.68 -10.72
C PRO A 141 -21.20 0.69 -10.27
N THR A 142 -22.32 0.69 -9.54
CA THR A 142 -22.87 1.90 -8.94
C THR A 142 -21.85 2.55 -8.02
N PRO A 143 -21.71 3.89 -8.04
CA PRO A 143 -20.77 4.59 -7.16
C PRO A 143 -20.96 4.23 -5.69
N ALA A 144 -19.91 3.71 -5.07
CA ALA A 144 -19.94 3.24 -3.69
C ALA A 144 -18.85 3.95 -2.87
N PRO A 145 -19.10 5.20 -2.39
CA PRO A 145 -18.07 6.04 -1.79
C PRO A 145 -17.41 5.39 -0.56
N ALA A 146 -18.17 4.63 0.23
CA ALA A 146 -17.63 3.89 1.38
C ALA A 146 -16.60 2.83 0.96
N ARG A 147 -16.81 2.15 -0.18
CA ARG A 147 -15.87 1.14 -0.70
C ARG A 147 -14.61 1.79 -1.26
N VAL A 148 -14.76 2.94 -1.92
CA VAL A 148 -13.62 3.74 -2.39
C VAL A 148 -12.79 4.25 -1.21
N ALA A 149 -13.44 4.77 -0.18
CA ALA A 149 -12.77 5.18 1.05
C ALA A 149 -12.03 4.01 1.73
N ALA A 150 -12.65 2.82 1.77
CA ALA A 150 -12.03 1.61 2.28
C ALA A 150 -10.81 1.16 1.45
N ALA A 151 -10.87 1.27 0.12
CA ALA A 151 -9.74 0.98 -0.76
C ALA A 151 -8.57 1.98 -0.55
N ILE A 152 -8.86 3.27 -0.43
CA ILE A 152 -7.87 4.31 -0.11
C ILE A 152 -7.22 4.05 1.26
N LEU A 153 -8.03 3.69 2.26
CA LEU A 153 -7.54 3.31 3.57
C LEU A 153 -6.64 2.08 3.50
N TYR A 154 -7.05 1.05 2.74
CA TYR A 154 -6.26 -0.15 2.56
C TYR A 154 -4.90 0.12 1.89
N TRP A 155 -4.84 0.97 0.86
CA TRP A 155 -3.57 1.40 0.24
C TRP A 155 -2.65 2.09 1.25
N THR A 156 -3.23 2.96 2.09
CA THR A 156 -2.52 3.66 3.15
C THR A 156 -1.98 2.70 4.21
N LEU A 157 -2.82 1.76 4.68
CA LEU A 157 -2.43 0.74 5.65
C LEU A 157 -1.35 -0.19 5.09
N THR A 158 -1.41 -0.53 3.80
CA THR A 158 -0.41 -1.35 3.12
C THR A 158 0.94 -0.64 3.02
N ALA A 159 0.96 0.65 2.71
CA ALA A 159 2.19 1.44 2.75
C ALA A 159 2.78 1.51 4.17
N LEU A 160 1.94 1.69 5.19
CA LEU A 160 2.37 1.69 6.59
C LEU A 160 2.88 0.32 7.04
N LEU A 161 2.28 -0.77 6.54
CA LEU A 161 2.75 -2.13 6.76
C LEU A 161 4.17 -2.31 6.19
N ALA A 162 4.38 -1.92 4.93
CA ALA A 162 5.69 -1.97 4.28
C ALA A 162 6.73 -1.11 5.02
N TYR A 163 6.33 0.09 5.44
CA TYR A 163 7.14 0.99 6.26
C TYR A 163 7.54 0.34 7.59
N ALA A 164 6.58 -0.25 8.32
CA ALA A 164 6.82 -0.90 9.60
C ALA A 164 7.77 -2.09 9.48
N ILE A 165 7.55 -2.96 8.49
CA ILE A 165 8.43 -4.11 8.23
C ILE A 165 9.85 -3.62 7.89
N THR A 166 9.98 -2.58 7.05
CA THR A 166 11.29 -2.00 6.70
C THR A 166 12.01 -1.43 7.93
N LEU A 167 11.27 -0.80 8.85
CA LEU A 167 11.81 -0.29 10.11
C LEU A 167 12.35 -1.42 11.00
N ILE A 168 11.69 -2.57 10.99
CA ILE A 168 12.11 -3.77 11.74
C ILE A 168 13.34 -4.42 11.09
N THR A 169 13.35 -4.58 9.76
CA THR A 169 14.40 -5.31 9.03
C THR A 169 15.66 -4.50 8.76
N ARG A 170 15.58 -3.16 8.73
CA ARG A 170 16.66 -2.24 8.28
C ARG A 170 17.20 -2.53 6.86
N ASN A 171 16.46 -3.30 6.06
CA ASN A 171 16.79 -3.61 4.68
C ASN A 171 15.51 -3.47 3.84
N GLY A 172 15.54 -2.63 2.81
CA GLY A 172 14.39 -2.38 1.95
C GLY A 172 14.06 -3.51 0.97
N ILE A 173 15.02 -4.40 0.68
CA ILE A 173 14.81 -5.50 -0.28
C ILE A 173 13.88 -6.55 0.32
N VAL A 174 14.11 -6.97 1.57
CA VAL A 174 13.33 -8.03 2.23
C VAL A 174 11.82 -7.73 2.30
N PRO A 175 11.37 -6.55 2.78
CA PRO A 175 9.95 -6.19 2.80
C PRO A 175 9.32 -6.14 1.41
N LEU A 176 10.02 -5.56 0.42
CA LEU A 176 9.51 -5.51 -0.95
C LEU A 176 9.37 -6.91 -1.55
N THR A 177 10.39 -7.74 -1.42
CA THR A 177 10.35 -9.12 -1.92
C THR A 177 9.22 -9.90 -1.26
N LEU A 178 9.08 -9.81 0.07
CA LEU A 178 8.03 -10.54 0.79
C LEU A 178 6.63 -10.07 0.39
N LEU A 179 6.40 -8.77 0.31
CA LEU A 179 5.10 -8.21 -0.07
C LEU A 179 4.75 -8.49 -1.52
N ILE A 180 5.71 -8.37 -2.46
CA ILE A 180 5.49 -8.63 -3.89
C ILE A 180 5.25 -10.12 -4.14
N ILE A 181 6.02 -11.00 -3.50
CA ILE A 181 5.80 -12.45 -3.59
C ILE A 181 4.42 -12.80 -3.01
N ASN A 182 4.06 -12.20 -1.88
CA ASN A 182 2.75 -12.43 -1.27
C ASN A 182 1.62 -11.86 -2.16
N SER A 183 1.81 -10.75 -2.86
CA SER A 183 0.82 -10.21 -3.81
C SER A 183 0.85 -10.86 -5.19
N SER A 184 1.56 -11.98 -5.37
CA SER A 184 1.60 -12.72 -6.65
C SER A 184 0.29 -13.48 -6.91
N VAL A 185 0.16 -14.10 -8.10
CA VAL A 185 -1.06 -14.77 -8.58
C VAL A 185 -1.65 -15.76 -7.56
N VAL A 186 -0.80 -16.43 -6.79
CA VAL A 186 -1.19 -17.24 -5.64
C VAL A 186 -0.43 -16.75 -4.43
N SER A 187 -1.12 -16.07 -3.50
CA SER A 187 -0.48 -15.59 -2.27
C SER A 187 -0.12 -16.76 -1.34
N VAL A 188 1.02 -16.63 -0.65
CA VAL A 188 1.41 -17.59 0.39
C VAL A 188 0.33 -17.66 1.47
N SER A 189 -0.26 -16.51 1.82
CA SER A 189 -1.37 -16.43 2.76
C SER A 189 -2.57 -17.25 2.28
N TYR A 190 -2.91 -17.17 0.98
CA TYR A 190 -4.01 -17.94 0.40
C TYR A 190 -3.75 -19.45 0.52
N LEU A 191 -2.52 -19.90 0.23
CA LEU A 191 -2.17 -21.32 0.43
C LEU A 191 -2.29 -21.74 1.90
N LEU A 192 -1.88 -20.87 2.83
CA LEU A 192 -2.07 -21.10 4.27
C LEU A 192 -3.53 -21.21 4.68
N THR A 193 -4.47 -20.54 4.00
CA THR A 193 -5.92 -20.73 4.28
C THR A 193 -6.41 -22.13 3.97
N LYS A 194 -5.70 -22.90 3.14
CA LYS A 194 -6.02 -24.32 2.89
C LYS A 194 -5.55 -25.23 4.02
N VAL A 195 -4.74 -24.72 4.94
CA VAL A 195 -4.21 -25.43 6.10
C VAL A 195 -4.87 -24.94 7.39
N THR A 196 -5.17 -23.64 7.50
CA THR A 196 -5.77 -23.03 8.68
C THR A 196 -6.63 -21.81 8.35
N ASP A 197 -7.83 -21.76 8.93
CA ASP A 197 -8.76 -20.64 8.76
C ASP A 197 -8.20 -19.32 9.33
N LEU A 198 -7.27 -19.39 10.29
CA LEU A 198 -6.62 -18.21 10.87
C LEU A 198 -5.86 -17.38 9.83
N ALA A 199 -5.43 -18.00 8.73
CA ALA A 199 -4.74 -17.29 7.65
C ALA A 199 -5.64 -16.26 6.95
N ALA A 200 -6.97 -16.36 7.06
CA ALA A 200 -7.89 -15.37 6.52
C ALA A 200 -7.74 -13.98 7.19
N TYR A 201 -7.15 -13.92 8.39
CA TYR A 201 -6.87 -12.69 9.11
C TYR A 201 -5.50 -12.08 8.79
N LEU A 202 -4.75 -12.65 7.83
CA LEU A 202 -3.50 -12.06 7.35
C LEU A 202 -3.78 -10.78 6.54
N PRO A 203 -2.86 -9.78 6.59
CA PRO A 203 -3.07 -8.44 6.02
C PRO A 203 -3.52 -8.39 4.55
N ASP A 204 -2.98 -9.26 3.69
CA ASP A 204 -3.31 -9.29 2.26
C ASP A 204 -4.73 -9.80 2.00
N ILE A 205 -5.14 -10.83 2.74
CA ILE A 205 -6.48 -11.44 2.60
C ILE A 205 -7.52 -10.54 3.27
N VAL A 206 -7.30 -10.20 4.55
CA VAL A 206 -8.27 -9.42 5.32
C VAL A 206 -8.43 -8.01 4.76
N GLY A 207 -7.34 -7.41 4.27
CA GLY A 207 -7.37 -6.06 3.71
C GLY A 207 -8.20 -5.97 2.43
N ALA A 208 -8.18 -7.00 1.57
CA ALA A 208 -9.02 -7.04 0.37
C ALA A 208 -10.52 -7.06 0.70
N GLN A 209 -10.92 -7.74 1.79
CA GLN A 209 -12.32 -7.82 2.24
C GLN A 209 -12.89 -6.48 2.73
N MET A 210 -12.05 -5.46 2.93
CA MET A 210 -12.52 -4.11 3.27
C MET A 210 -13.37 -3.47 2.17
N PHE A 211 -13.18 -3.88 0.91
CA PHE A 211 -13.84 -3.22 -0.23
C PHE A 211 -14.22 -4.15 -1.39
N ILE A 212 -13.67 -5.36 -1.49
CA ILE A 212 -14.05 -6.40 -2.47
C ILE A 212 -15.19 -7.26 -1.92
N ARG A 213 -16.17 -7.63 -2.76
CA ARG A 213 -17.37 -8.37 -2.33
C ARG A 213 -17.61 -9.67 -3.09
N GLY A 214 -17.36 -9.71 -4.39
CA GLY A 214 -17.63 -10.87 -5.24
C GLY A 214 -16.46 -11.84 -5.38
N ALA A 215 -15.51 -11.83 -4.45
CA ALA A 215 -14.39 -12.76 -4.46
C ALA A 215 -14.66 -13.92 -3.49
N ASP A 216 -14.30 -15.13 -3.90
CA ASP A 216 -14.45 -16.33 -3.08
C ASP A 216 -13.40 -16.35 -1.96
N PHE A 217 -13.69 -15.65 -0.88
CA PHE A 217 -12.86 -15.66 0.32
C PHE A 217 -13.09 -16.96 1.11
N PRO A 218 -12.03 -17.60 1.64
CA PRO A 218 -12.16 -18.79 2.48
C PRO A 218 -13.00 -18.56 3.74
N VAL A 219 -12.89 -17.36 4.33
CA VAL A 219 -13.68 -16.91 5.47
C VAL A 219 -14.16 -15.50 5.14
N GLU A 220 -15.48 -15.30 5.17
CA GLU A 220 -16.10 -14.00 4.98
C GLU A 220 -16.00 -13.17 6.26
N ILE A 221 -15.36 -12.01 6.14
CA ILE A 221 -15.14 -11.05 7.22
C ILE A 221 -15.81 -9.75 6.82
N ALA A 222 -16.72 -9.26 7.67
CA ALA A 222 -17.42 -8.01 7.41
C ALA A 222 -16.43 -6.84 7.17
N PRO A 223 -16.69 -5.94 6.21
CA PRO A 223 -15.71 -4.91 5.79
C PRO A 223 -15.15 -4.04 6.92
N LEU A 224 -15.99 -3.68 7.91
CA LEU A 224 -15.56 -2.90 9.06
C LEU A 224 -14.60 -3.70 9.95
N THR A 225 -14.94 -4.96 10.23
CA THR A 225 -14.11 -5.89 11.01
C THR A 225 -12.78 -6.13 10.32
N ALA A 226 -12.81 -6.32 9.00
CA ALA A 226 -11.62 -6.45 8.17
C ALA A 226 -10.69 -5.23 8.31
N GLY A 227 -11.27 -4.02 8.26
CA GLY A 227 -10.54 -2.77 8.48
C GLY A 227 -9.91 -2.66 9.87
N LEU A 228 -10.63 -3.10 10.91
CA LEU A 228 -10.11 -3.11 12.28
C LEU A 228 -8.94 -4.09 12.45
N VAL A 229 -9.06 -5.31 11.91
CA VAL A 229 -7.99 -6.32 11.95
C VAL A 229 -6.75 -5.83 11.20
N MET A 230 -6.93 -5.28 10.00
CA MET A 230 -5.83 -4.71 9.22
C MET A 230 -5.14 -3.56 9.96
N THR A 231 -5.93 -2.68 10.59
CA THR A 231 -5.39 -1.58 11.40
C THR A 231 -4.62 -2.10 12.61
N ALA A 232 -5.12 -3.14 13.28
CA ALA A 232 -4.45 -3.76 14.42
C ALA A 232 -3.07 -4.33 14.03
N TRP A 233 -2.97 -5.01 12.88
CA TRP A 233 -1.69 -5.47 12.34
C TRP A 233 -0.70 -4.34 12.11
N VAL A 234 -1.14 -3.25 11.46
CA VAL A 234 -0.31 -2.08 11.20
C VAL A 234 0.16 -1.43 12.49
N VAL A 235 -0.74 -1.22 13.46
CA VAL A 235 -0.40 -0.63 14.76
C VAL A 235 0.59 -1.50 15.53
N ALA A 236 0.39 -2.82 15.56
CA ALA A 236 1.30 -3.75 16.23
C ALA A 236 2.71 -3.69 15.62
N LEU A 237 2.83 -3.76 14.30
CA LEU A 237 4.13 -3.73 13.62
C LEU A 237 4.81 -2.36 13.72
N LEU A 238 4.06 -1.26 13.65
CA LEU A 238 4.59 0.09 13.89
C LEU A 238 5.13 0.23 15.32
N ALA A 239 4.42 -0.30 16.32
CA ALA A 239 4.86 -0.28 17.70
C ALA A 239 6.18 -1.06 17.88
N VAL A 240 6.26 -2.27 17.32
CA VAL A 240 7.49 -3.08 17.33
C VAL A 240 8.64 -2.34 16.63
N GLY A 241 8.38 -1.79 15.43
CA GLY A 241 9.36 -1.02 14.67
C GLY A 241 9.85 0.22 15.43
N ALA A 242 8.95 0.97 16.07
CA ALA A 242 9.29 2.15 16.85
C ALA A 242 10.14 1.81 18.09
N VAL A 243 9.82 0.72 18.79
CA VAL A 243 10.61 0.23 19.93
C VAL A 243 12.01 -0.19 19.46
N LEU A 244 12.12 -0.93 18.36
CA LEU A 244 13.42 -1.33 17.81
C LEU A 244 14.23 -0.14 17.31
N PHE A 245 13.59 0.86 16.70
CA PHE A 245 14.25 2.09 16.25
C PHE A 245 14.79 2.91 17.43
N HIS A 246 14.13 2.86 18.58
CA HIS A 246 14.60 3.54 19.79
C HIS A 246 15.71 2.77 20.51
N ARG A 247 15.63 1.43 20.58
CA ARG A 247 16.60 0.60 21.30
C ARG A 247 17.90 0.35 20.55
N ARG A 248 17.85 0.32 19.23
CA ARG A 248 19.02 0.07 18.41
C ARG A 248 19.72 1.41 18.18
N ASP A 249 20.73 1.69 19.00
CA ASP A 249 21.64 2.83 18.81
C ASP A 249 22.14 2.89 17.37
N ALA A 250 22.37 4.12 16.91
CA ALA A 250 22.85 4.41 15.56
C ALA A 250 24.31 3.99 15.41
#